data_AF-A0A7R9P8I9-F1
#
_entry.id   AF-A0A7R9P8I9-F1
#
_cell.length_a   1.000
_cell.length_b   1.000
_cell.length_c   1.000
_cell.angle_alpha   90.00
_cell.angle_beta   90.00
_cell.angle_gamma   90.00
#
_symmetry.space_group_name_H-M   'P 1'
#
loop_
_entity.id
_entity.type
_entity.pdbx_description
1 polymer ?
#
loop_
_entity_poly.entity_id
_entity_poly.type
_entity_poly.pdbx_seq_one_letter_code
_entity_poly.pdbx_strand_id
1 'polypeptide(L)'
;MTRSSKDMEDLLFRLQRSFAPHHSLILELKQNLIAVYRNTNQPNNKILAKKIDLCLDIIPILRRLEPGISRLLGISLYELHTATSAIANKQFRNGKTKEPELLKMLQESEGYLREAVAHLIYEPRNTHEGQLAKMALQDLRDLRLSIQNLVLLQDNNKNKKHKPRGKKISCKK
;
A
#
# COMPACT_ATOMS: atom_id res chain seq x y z
N MET A 1 -27.63 -4.41 -3.91
CA MET A 1 -27.44 -5.68 -3.18
C MET A 1 -25.96 -5.85 -2.83
N THR A 2 -25.53 -5.42 -1.65
CA THR A 2 -24.15 -5.64 -1.19
C THR A 2 -24.05 -7.05 -0.61
N ARG A 3 -23.54 -8.01 -1.39
CA ARG A 3 -23.17 -9.34 -0.87
C ARG A 3 -22.12 -9.15 0.24
N SER A 4 -22.20 -9.96 1.30
CA SER A 4 -21.23 -9.89 2.39
C SER A 4 -19.83 -10.23 1.85
N SER A 5 -18.77 -9.60 2.37
CA SER A 5 -17.39 -9.93 1.99
C SER A 5 -17.10 -11.42 2.15
N LYS A 6 -17.70 -12.05 3.17
CA LYS A 6 -17.61 -13.48 3.42
C LYS A 6 -18.21 -14.33 2.30
N ASP A 7 -19.36 -13.93 1.76
CA ASP A 7 -20.01 -14.68 0.68
C ASP A 7 -19.16 -14.68 -0.60
N MET A 8 -18.47 -13.56 -0.87
CA MET A 8 -17.55 -13.45 -2.01
C MET A 8 -16.28 -14.27 -1.79
N GLU A 9 -15.72 -14.29 -0.58
CA GLU A 9 -14.59 -15.15 -0.23
C GLU A 9 -14.95 -16.64 -0.39
N ASP A 10 -16.12 -17.05 0.10
CA ASP A 10 -16.60 -18.43 -0.02
C ASP A 10 -16.85 -18.80 -1.48
N LEU A 11 -17.38 -17.87 -2.29
CA LEU A 11 -17.55 -18.07 -3.73
C LEU A 11 -16.20 -18.22 -4.43
N LEU A 12 -15.20 -17.40 -4.08
CA LEU A 12 -13.86 -17.47 -4.65
C LEU A 12 -13.24 -18.85 -4.38
N PHE A 13 -13.32 -19.31 -3.13
CA PHE A 13 -12.83 -20.63 -2.75
C PHE A 13 -13.50 -21.76 -3.54
N ARG A 14 -14.82 -21.69 -3.75
CA ARG A 14 -15.54 -22.69 -4.56
C ARG A 14 -15.11 -22.66 -6.03
N LEU A 15 -15.03 -21.48 -6.63
CA LEU A 15 -14.67 -21.35 -8.05
C LEU A 15 -13.22 -21.77 -8.33
N GLN A 16 -12.30 -21.52 -7.39
CA GLN A 16 -10.89 -21.96 -7.49
C GLN A 16 -10.72 -23.49 -7.55
N ARG A 17 -11.73 -24.28 -7.15
CA ARG A 17 -11.70 -25.75 -7.26
C ARG A 17 -12.00 -26.25 -8.67
N SER A 18 -12.69 -25.45 -9.48
CA SER A 18 -13.15 -25.84 -10.82
C SER A 18 -12.48 -25.04 -11.94
N PHE A 19 -12.07 -23.81 -11.67
CA PHE A 19 -11.45 -22.91 -12.64
C PHE A 19 -9.97 -22.68 -12.32
N ALA A 20 -9.16 -22.47 -13.37
CA ALA A 20 -7.76 -22.12 -13.22
C ALA A 20 -7.58 -20.79 -12.47
N PRO A 21 -6.51 -20.59 -11.66
CA PRO A 21 -6.33 -19.40 -10.82
C PRO A 21 -6.35 -18.04 -11.54
N HIS A 22 -6.06 -18.03 -12.84
CA HIS A 22 -6.03 -16.85 -13.71
C HIS A 22 -7.26 -16.73 -14.63
N HIS A 23 -8.28 -17.57 -14.41
CA HIS A 23 -9.54 -17.51 -15.15
C HIS A 23 -10.22 -16.15 -14.95
N SER A 24 -10.85 -15.61 -16.01
CA SER A 24 -11.46 -14.27 -16.00
C SER A 24 -12.44 -14.05 -14.84
N LEU A 25 -13.33 -15.03 -14.58
CA LEU A 25 -14.26 -14.99 -13.45
C LEU A 25 -13.57 -14.93 -12.09
N ILE A 26 -12.43 -15.61 -11.93
CA ILE A 26 -11.65 -15.55 -10.69
C ILE A 26 -11.03 -14.17 -10.55
N LEU A 27 -10.46 -13.63 -11.63
CA LEU A 27 -9.85 -12.31 -11.65
C LEU A 27 -10.86 -11.22 -11.30
N GLU A 28 -12.05 -11.26 -11.92
CA GLU A 28 -13.15 -10.33 -11.64
C GLU A 28 -13.61 -10.42 -10.18
N LEU A 29 -13.73 -11.64 -9.64
CA LEU A 29 -14.13 -11.82 -8.24
C LEU A 29 -13.07 -11.29 -7.26
N LYS A 30 -11.78 -11.46 -7.55
CA LYS A 30 -10.68 -10.87 -6.76
C LYS A 30 -10.74 -9.34 -6.78
N GLN A 31 -10.99 -8.73 -7.94
CA GLN A 31 -11.15 -7.27 -8.07
C GLN A 31 -12.35 -6.76 -7.28
N ASN A 32 -13.48 -7.47 -7.34
CA ASN A 32 -14.67 -7.15 -6.56
C ASN A 32 -14.41 -7.24 -5.05
N LEU A 33 -13.67 -8.25 -4.58
CA LEU A 33 -13.25 -8.36 -3.18
C LEU A 33 -12.37 -7.19 -2.74
N ILE A 34 -11.40 -6.77 -3.57
CA ILE A 34 -10.57 -5.59 -3.30
C ILE A 34 -11.47 -4.34 -3.14
N ALA A 35 -12.46 -4.16 -4.02
CA ALA A 35 -13.40 -3.04 -3.95
C ALA A 35 -14.28 -3.09 -2.69
N VAL A 36 -14.73 -4.27 -2.25
CA VAL A 36 -15.47 -4.43 -0.98
C VAL A 36 -14.58 -4.07 0.21
N TYR A 37 -13.33 -4.51 0.23
CA TYR A 37 -12.39 -4.16 1.30
C TYR A 37 -12.05 -2.67 1.32
N ARG A 38 -12.01 -1.99 0.17
CA ARG A 38 -11.86 -0.53 0.08
C ARG A 38 -12.96 0.21 0.85
N ASN A 39 -14.20 -0.27 0.74
CA ASN A 39 -15.36 0.35 1.38
C ASN A 39 -15.54 -0.06 2.85
N THR A 40 -14.64 -0.87 3.40
CA THR A 40 -14.72 -1.29 4.80
C THR A 40 -14.18 -0.19 5.71
N ASN A 41 -15.05 0.34 6.58
CA ASN A 41 -14.65 1.33 7.57
C ASN A 41 -13.66 0.72 8.58
N GLN A 42 -12.52 1.40 8.78
CA GLN A 42 -11.48 1.02 9.74
C GLN A 42 -11.03 -0.45 9.63
N PRO A 43 -10.41 -0.85 8.50
CA PRO A 43 -10.06 -2.25 8.28
C PRO A 43 -9.06 -2.76 9.34
N ASN A 44 -9.33 -3.96 9.85
CA ASN A 44 -8.40 -4.66 10.72
C ASN A 44 -7.19 -5.18 9.92
N ASN A 45 -6.13 -5.63 10.61
CA ASN A 45 -4.92 -6.10 9.93
C ASN A 45 -5.17 -7.31 9.03
N LYS A 46 -6.19 -8.14 9.34
CA LYS A 46 -6.54 -9.30 8.52
C LYS A 46 -7.11 -8.87 7.16
N ILE A 47 -8.02 -7.89 7.16
CA ILE A 47 -8.61 -7.35 5.93
C ILE A 47 -7.55 -6.66 5.07
N LEU A 48 -6.68 -5.86 5.71
CA LEU A 48 -5.59 -5.22 4.98
C LEU A 48 -4.63 -6.23 4.36
N ALA A 49 -4.26 -7.29 5.09
CA ALA A 49 -3.40 -8.35 4.57
C ALA A 49 -4.05 -9.06 3.36
N LYS A 50 -5.33 -9.46 3.48
CA LYS A 50 -6.07 -10.05 2.36
C LYS A 50 -6.12 -9.11 1.14
N LYS A 51 -6.31 -7.82 1.35
CA LYS A 51 -6.30 -6.82 0.26
C LYS A 51 -4.95 -6.76 -0.44
N ILE A 52 -3.84 -6.78 0.32
CA ILE A 52 -2.48 -6.84 -0.24
C ILE A 52 -2.28 -8.11 -1.05
N ASP A 53 -2.63 -9.28 -0.49
CA ASP A 53 -2.46 -10.58 -1.15
C ASP A 53 -3.24 -10.62 -2.47
N LEU A 54 -4.49 -10.15 -2.47
CA LEU A 54 -5.30 -10.07 -3.69
C LEU A 54 -4.69 -9.13 -4.73
N CYS A 55 -4.21 -7.94 -4.34
CA CYS A 55 -3.56 -7.02 -5.26
C CYS A 55 -2.29 -7.63 -5.87
N LEU A 56 -1.43 -8.23 -5.06
CA LEU A 56 -0.18 -8.87 -5.51
C LEU A 56 -0.44 -10.06 -6.44
N ASP A 57 -1.55 -10.77 -6.25
CA ASP A 57 -1.96 -11.89 -7.10
C ASP A 57 -2.48 -11.40 -8.48
N ILE A 58 -3.27 -10.31 -8.51
CA ILE A 58 -3.84 -9.82 -9.79
C ILE A 58 -2.87 -8.99 -10.63
N ILE A 59 -1.96 -8.22 -10.02
CA ILE A 59 -1.08 -7.29 -10.73
C ILE A 59 -0.24 -7.98 -11.83
N PRO A 60 0.44 -9.11 -11.59
CA PRO A 60 1.23 -9.79 -12.62
C PRO A 60 0.38 -10.27 -13.81
N ILE A 61 -0.87 -10.64 -13.54
CA ILE A 61 -1.83 -11.07 -14.57
C ILE A 61 -2.23 -9.86 -15.41
N LEU A 62 -2.59 -8.75 -14.76
CA LEU A 62 -2.96 -7.51 -15.45
C LEU A 62 -1.83 -6.98 -16.34
N ARG A 63 -0.58 -7.03 -15.87
CA ARG A 63 0.59 -6.66 -16.69
C ARG A 63 0.73 -7.48 -17.97
N ARG A 64 0.30 -8.75 -17.94
CA ARG A 64 0.33 -9.64 -19.10
C ARG A 64 -0.86 -9.42 -20.03
N LEU A 65 -2.04 -9.13 -19.49
CA LEU A 65 -3.27 -8.92 -20.24
C LEU A 65 -3.34 -7.56 -20.92
N GLU A 66 -2.91 -6.50 -20.22
CA GLU A 66 -2.98 -5.11 -20.68
C GLU A 66 -1.59 -4.46 -20.61
N PRO A 67 -0.71 -4.74 -21.57
CA PRO A 67 0.61 -4.10 -21.61
C PRO A 67 0.50 -2.60 -21.89
N GLY A 68 1.42 -1.81 -21.32
CA GLY A 68 1.43 -0.36 -21.46
C GLY A 68 0.58 0.34 -20.41
N ILE A 69 -0.19 1.35 -20.81
CA ILE A 69 -1.05 2.12 -19.89
C ILE A 69 -2.33 1.33 -19.65
N SER A 70 -2.50 0.77 -18.44
CA SER A 70 -3.68 0.05 -18.02
C SER A 70 -4.35 0.73 -16.84
N ARG A 71 -5.63 1.09 -17.02
CA ARG A 71 -6.51 1.62 -15.95
C ARG A 71 -6.59 0.65 -14.78
N LEU A 72 -6.85 -0.62 -15.07
CA LEU A 72 -7.09 -1.63 -14.05
C LEU A 72 -5.84 -1.93 -13.23
N LEU A 73 -4.67 -1.92 -13.88
CA LEU A 73 -3.38 -2.00 -13.22
C LEU A 73 -3.13 -0.77 -12.31
N GLY A 74 -3.41 0.44 -12.82
CA GLY A 74 -3.29 1.68 -12.04
C GLY A 74 -4.15 1.68 -10.78
N ILE A 75 -5.42 1.28 -10.90
CA ILE A 75 -6.34 1.13 -9.76
C ILE A 75 -5.80 0.08 -8.78
N SER A 76 -5.36 -1.08 -9.26
CA SER A 76 -4.87 -2.17 -8.40
C SER A 76 -3.60 -1.78 -7.63
N LEU A 77 -2.68 -1.05 -8.27
CA LEU A 77 -1.47 -0.51 -7.64
C LEU A 77 -1.80 0.55 -6.59
N TYR A 78 -2.76 1.43 -6.87
CA TYR A 78 -3.23 2.41 -5.89
C TYR A 78 -3.81 1.71 -4.66
N GLU A 79 -4.65 0.69 -4.86
CA GLU A 79 -5.22 -0.11 -3.77
C GLU A 79 -4.15 -0.85 -2.96
N LEU A 80 -3.10 -1.36 -3.60
CA LEU A 80 -1.96 -1.99 -2.94
C LEU A 80 -1.20 -0.98 -2.06
N HIS A 81 -0.91 0.21 -2.58
CA HIS A 81 -0.29 1.30 -1.82
C HIS A 81 -1.11 1.63 -0.57
N THR A 82 -2.44 1.85 -0.72
CA THR A 82 -3.28 2.27 0.42
C THR A 82 -3.25 1.23 1.54
N ALA A 83 -3.32 -0.05 1.19
CA ALA A 83 -3.28 -1.14 2.15
C ALA A 83 -1.91 -1.27 2.83
N THR A 84 -0.83 -1.18 2.03
CA THR A 84 0.56 -1.28 2.52
C THR A 84 0.88 -0.15 3.48
N SER A 85 0.59 1.11 3.11
CA SER A 85 0.75 2.28 3.97
C SER A 85 -0.08 2.16 5.26
N ALA A 86 -1.32 1.68 5.17
CA ALA A 86 -2.18 1.51 6.34
C ALA A 86 -1.64 0.46 7.32
N ILE A 87 -1.17 -0.69 6.83
CA ILE A 87 -0.54 -1.72 7.68
C ILE A 87 0.72 -1.17 8.33
N ALA A 88 1.61 -0.55 7.55
CA ALA A 88 2.89 -0.04 8.04
C ALA A 88 2.68 0.93 9.22
N ASN A 89 1.81 1.93 9.03
CA ASN A 89 1.47 2.90 10.07
C ASN A 89 0.83 2.25 11.29
N LYS A 90 -0.06 1.28 11.10
CA LYS A 90 -0.74 0.59 12.20
C LYS A 90 0.21 -0.30 13.01
N GLN A 91 1.13 -0.99 12.34
CA GLN A 91 2.15 -1.78 13.01
C GLN A 91 3.10 -0.91 13.82
N PHE A 92 3.53 0.23 13.26
CA PHE A 92 4.39 1.18 13.96
C PHE A 92 3.71 1.79 15.18
N ARG A 93 2.45 2.25 15.04
CA ARG A 93 1.65 2.78 16.16
C ARG A 93 1.45 1.78 17.29
N ASN A 94 1.38 0.50 16.96
CA ASN A 94 1.23 -0.59 17.94
C ASN A 94 2.58 -1.09 18.47
N GLY A 95 3.70 -0.45 18.14
CA GLY A 95 5.04 -0.84 18.56
C GLY A 95 5.54 -2.16 17.98
N LYS A 96 4.90 -2.69 16.93
CA LYS A 96 5.26 -3.97 16.29
C LYS A 96 6.47 -3.84 15.37
N THR A 97 6.68 -2.68 14.79
CA THR A 97 7.78 -2.38 13.87
C THR A 97 8.54 -1.14 14.34
N LYS A 98 9.83 -1.07 14.00
CA LYS A 98 10.69 0.07 14.33
C LYS A 98 10.73 1.05 13.16
N GLU A 99 11.21 2.28 13.42
CA GLU A 99 11.39 3.33 12.40
C GLU A 99 12.04 2.86 11.08
N PRO A 100 13.15 2.08 11.06
CA PRO A 100 13.76 1.64 9.79
C PRO A 100 12.86 0.71 8.98
N GLU A 101 12.06 -0.11 9.65
CA GLU A 101 11.12 -1.03 8.99
C GLU A 101 9.90 -0.27 8.46
N LEU A 102 9.37 0.68 9.23
CA LEU A 102 8.34 1.61 8.75
C LEU A 102 8.81 2.33 7.48
N LEU A 103 10.02 2.89 7.49
CA LEU A 103 10.60 3.59 6.35
C LEU A 103 10.64 2.71 5.10
N LYS A 104 11.13 1.46 5.24
CA LYS A 104 11.18 0.50 4.14
C LYS A 104 9.80 0.22 3.55
N MET A 105 8.80 -0.03 4.41
CA MET A 105 7.43 -0.30 3.97
C MET A 105 6.78 0.92 3.28
N LEU A 106 7.05 2.13 3.77
CA LEU A 106 6.54 3.35 3.15
C LEU A 106 7.22 3.63 1.79
N GLN A 107 8.52 3.34 1.66
CA GLN A 107 9.22 3.44 0.38
C GLN A 107 8.71 2.43 -0.65
N GLU A 108 8.42 1.21 -0.22
CA GLU A 108 7.77 0.20 -1.07
C GLU A 108 6.39 0.68 -1.53
N SER A 109 5.60 1.21 -0.60
CA SER A 109 4.28 1.79 -0.89
C SER A 109 4.35 2.98 -1.86
N GLU A 110 5.37 3.83 -1.73
CA GLU A 110 5.64 4.94 -2.66
C GLU A 110 5.93 4.42 -4.07
N GLY A 111 6.67 3.32 -4.20
CA GLY A 111 6.92 2.65 -5.47
C GLY A 111 5.63 2.23 -6.17
N TYR A 112 4.71 1.59 -5.45
CA TYR A 112 3.39 1.21 -5.97
C TYR A 112 2.55 2.43 -6.38
N LEU A 113 2.52 3.47 -5.54
CA LEU A 113 1.73 4.67 -5.81
C LEU A 113 2.28 5.46 -7.01
N ARG A 114 3.60 5.57 -7.14
CA ARG A 114 4.25 6.21 -8.28
C ARG A 114 3.89 5.50 -9.58
N GLU A 115 3.88 4.17 -9.57
CA GLU A 115 3.47 3.40 -10.74
C GLU A 115 1.98 3.53 -11.02
N ALA A 116 1.13 3.56 -9.98
CA ALA A 116 -0.31 3.82 -10.14
C ALA A 116 -0.57 5.16 -10.85
N VAL A 117 0.14 6.23 -10.45
CA VAL A 117 0.04 7.55 -11.09
C VAL A 117 0.42 7.47 -12.57
N ALA A 118 1.47 6.74 -12.93
CA ALA A 118 1.92 6.61 -14.32
C ALA A 118 0.84 5.97 -15.22
N HIS A 119 -0.02 5.13 -14.67
CA HIS A 119 -1.15 4.55 -15.39
C HIS A 119 -2.37 5.48 -15.45
N LEU A 120 -2.66 6.21 -14.36
CA LEU A 120 -3.92 6.94 -14.21
C LEU A 120 -3.86 8.39 -14.71
N ILE A 121 -2.67 8.98 -14.88
CA ILE A 121 -2.52 10.41 -15.20
C ILE A 121 -3.16 10.84 -16.54
N TYR A 122 -3.41 9.89 -17.43
CA TYR A 122 -4.01 10.11 -18.74
C TYR A 122 -5.55 10.05 -18.73
N GLU A 123 -6.15 9.70 -17.60
CA GLU A 123 -7.61 9.56 -17.49
C GLU A 123 -8.32 10.93 -17.53
N PRO A 124 -9.49 11.05 -18.20
CA PRO A 124 -10.21 12.31 -18.27
C PRO A 124 -10.65 12.81 -16.89
N ARG A 125 -10.43 14.11 -16.61
CA ARG A 125 -10.65 14.70 -15.27
C ARG A 125 -12.09 14.59 -14.74
N ASN A 126 -13.07 14.43 -15.61
CA ASN A 126 -14.49 14.29 -15.28
C ASN A 126 -14.91 12.84 -14.96
N THR A 127 -13.99 11.89 -15.03
CA THR A 127 -14.24 10.48 -14.66
C THR A 127 -13.81 10.20 -13.23
N HIS A 128 -14.29 9.09 -12.67
CA HIS A 128 -13.87 8.63 -11.34
C HIS A 128 -12.37 8.31 -11.33
N GLU A 129 -11.85 7.79 -12.44
CA GLU A 129 -10.44 7.47 -12.63
C GLU A 129 -9.57 8.73 -12.73
N GLY A 130 -10.03 9.78 -13.41
CA GLY A 130 -9.35 11.07 -13.41
C GLY A 130 -9.33 11.74 -12.04
N GLN A 131 -10.41 11.59 -11.26
CA GLN A 131 -10.44 12.02 -9.85
C GLN A 131 -9.45 11.20 -9.01
N LEU A 132 -9.40 9.88 -9.21
CA LEU A 132 -8.44 8.99 -8.55
C LEU A 132 -6.99 9.37 -8.90
N ALA A 133 -6.70 9.73 -10.15
CA ALA A 133 -5.38 10.19 -10.58
C ALA A 133 -4.97 11.47 -9.84
N LYS A 134 -5.90 12.42 -9.67
CA LYS A 134 -5.68 13.64 -8.89
C LYS A 134 -5.38 13.32 -7.42
N MET A 135 -6.15 12.42 -6.82
CA MET A 135 -5.91 11.97 -5.45
C MET A 135 -4.55 11.28 -5.32
N ALA A 136 -4.22 10.37 -6.23
CA ALA A 136 -2.95 9.65 -6.23
C ALA A 136 -1.73 10.58 -6.32
N LEU A 137 -1.82 11.66 -7.11
CA LEU A 137 -0.77 12.68 -7.18
C LEU A 137 -0.59 13.43 -5.84
N GLN A 138 -1.69 13.75 -5.16
CA GLN A 138 -1.65 14.40 -3.85
C GLN A 138 -1.08 13.45 -2.79
N ASP A 139 -1.59 12.22 -2.74
CA ASP A 139 -1.11 11.18 -1.82
C ASP A 139 0.39 10.90 -2.04
N LEU A 140 0.87 10.94 -3.29
CA LEU A 140 2.28 10.71 -3.60
C LEU A 140 3.16 11.82 -3.04
N ARG A 141 2.70 13.07 -3.13
CA ARG A 141 3.39 14.21 -2.51
C ARG A 141 3.43 14.04 -0.99
N ASP A 142 2.30 13.72 -0.38
CA ASP A 142 2.19 13.62 1.08
C ASP A 142 3.01 12.44 1.64
N LEU A 143 3.00 11.30 0.95
CA LEU A 143 3.80 10.13 1.31
C LEU A 143 5.30 10.42 1.22
N ARG A 144 5.75 11.12 0.17
CA ARG A 144 7.16 11.53 0.03
C ARG A 144 7.61 12.47 1.13
N LEU A 145 6.77 13.43 1.52
CA LEU A 145 7.03 14.32 2.65
C LEU A 145 7.14 13.54 3.97
N SER A 146 6.23 12.59 4.19
CA SER A 146 6.28 11.71 5.36
C SER A 146 7.58 10.89 5.43
N ILE A 147 7.97 10.28 4.30
CA ILE A 147 9.23 9.53 4.18
C ILE A 147 10.44 10.44 4.47
N GLN A 148 10.47 11.64 3.89
CA GLN A 148 11.55 12.60 4.11
C GLN A 148 11.68 12.98 5.59
N ASN A 149 10.57 13.27 6.26
CA ASN A 149 10.56 13.60 7.68
C ASN A 149 11.09 12.44 8.54
N LEU A 150 10.71 11.20 8.22
CA LEU A 150 11.23 10.02 8.93
C LEU A 150 12.74 9.84 8.77
N VAL A 151 13.28 10.08 7.56
CA VAL A 151 14.73 10.02 7.31
C VAL A 151 15.47 11.06 8.17
N LEU A 152 14.99 12.31 8.18
CA LEU A 152 15.59 13.39 8.99
C LEU A 152 15.59 13.06 10.50
N LEU A 153 14.53 12.43 11.01
CA LEU A 153 14.47 12.00 12.41
C LEU A 153 15.50 10.90 12.72
N GLN A 154 15.70 9.94 11.81
CA GLN A 154 16.70 8.89 11.98
C GLN A 154 18.12 9.44 12.03
N ASP A 155 18.45 10.39 11.17
CA ASP A 155 19.80 10.99 11.13
C ASP A 155 20.09 11.81 12.38
N ASN A 156 19.11 12.57 12.86
CA ASN A 156 19.21 13.29 14.14
C ASN A 156 19.43 12.34 15.32
N ASN A 157 18.75 11.20 15.34
CA ASN A 157 18.91 10.18 16.38
C ASN A 157 20.28 9.49 16.33
N LYS A 158 20.86 9.28 15.14
CA LYS A 158 22.23 8.77 14.99
C LYS A 158 23.26 9.78 15.50
N ASN A 159 23.12 11.05 15.14
CA ASN A 159 24.02 12.12 15.56
C ASN A 159 24.05 12.33 17.09
N LYS A 160 22.91 12.18 17.78
CA LYS A 160 22.86 12.23 19.25
C LYS A 160 23.61 11.06 19.93
N LYS A 161 23.63 9.87 19.31
CA LYS A 161 24.35 8.69 19.85
C LYS A 161 25.87 8.80 19.71
N HIS A 162 26.38 9.65 18.82
CA HIS A 162 27.82 9.82 18.57
C HIS A 162 28.51 10.94 19.36
N LYS A 163 27.79 11.71 20.21
CA LYS A 163 28.45 12.68 21.10
C LYS A 163 29.18 11.93 22.23
N PRO A 164 30.52 11.99 22.33
CA PRO A 164 31.22 11.33 23.42
C PRO A 164 30.84 12.00 24.74
N ARG A 165 30.50 11.20 25.76
CA ARG A 165 30.40 11.67 27.15
C ARG A 165 31.74 12.28 27.52
N GLY A 166 31.80 13.61 27.60
CA GLY A 166 33.00 14.33 28.02
C GLY A 166 33.55 13.72 29.30
N LYS A 167 34.81 13.28 29.27
CA LYS A 167 35.56 12.88 30.47
C LYS A 167 35.49 14.06 31.44
N LYS A 168 34.85 13.86 32.60
CA LYS A 168 34.99 14.78 33.74
C LYS A 168 36.47 14.84 34.07
N ILE A 169 37.11 15.96 33.75
CA ILE A 169 38.47 16.25 34.22
C ILE A 169 38.34 16.47 35.73
N SER A 170 38.70 15.45 36.49
CA SER A 170 38.95 15.53 37.93
C SER A 170 40.31 16.19 38.12
N CYS A 171 40.35 17.50 38.31
CA CYS A 171 41.49 18.12 39.00
C CYS A 171 41.16 18.14 40.50
N LYS A 172 41.85 17.25 41.23
CA LYS A 172 41.95 17.25 42.69
C LYS A 172 43.06 18.22 43.10
N LYS A 173 42.73 19.05 44.10
CA LYS A 173 43.57 19.78 45.07
C LYS A 173 44.49 20.86 44.52
#